data_AF-A0A9E6VT20-F1
#
_entry.id   AF-A0A9E6VT20-F1
#
_cell.length_a   1.000
_cell.length_b   1.000
_cell.length_c   1.000
_cell.angle_alpha   90.00
_cell.angle_beta   90.00
_cell.angle_gamma   90.00
#
_symmetry.space_group_name_H-M   'P 1'
#
loop_
_entity.id
_entity.type
_entity.pdbx_description
1 polymer ?
#
loop_
_entity_poly.entity_id
_entity_poly.type
_entity_poly.pdbx_seq_one_letter_code
_entity_poly.pdbx_strand_id
1 'polypeptide(L)'
;MGEHSTTISLSLIEFLTDLGHGLRYHTDTEYPMNEKAFGGQAIDIAWFNESGSKFPLFIFEIESTSNNSIANNPTKIFGKESIVFEKPLFFFHIIIDGAENSEKYSDLMGLFGKYNYDIFRINNSEVERLLLKIISQHRRIHNEVNLKYFIRLIYSSDLIKSQIEFETFLTNAEKLIHENQFFHLGQVYADIASREQSFQVQYVKFLHRVLIEKNGTYLSYEDYSASISSEFINLGILYSNLNKELTAFDFTDMLREAQKTETFDKIEYLPGLNQDYDIFIHDHVPFYLALTFFLFEGNLNAQRYIIEIVIKIIRKLGVADDYIFEHHISWGLLMSASHEGFSKEYDELKELTNLRGGILNTIMYCPTFINDHHTLPNSSTIIVPDKNKYIVELKQGFGHLSDDSNINKIAVMSLSVDWIDEIDYHVNLGVELTNFVTKKVLSTRQNEINTA
;
A
#
# COMPACT_ATOMS: atom_id res chain seq x y z
N MET A 1 -7.60 -30.42 -31.15
CA MET A 1 -6.67 -29.33 -30.80
C MET A 1 -5.51 -29.95 -30.06
N GLY A 2 -4.32 -29.36 -30.12
CA GLY A 2 -3.25 -29.76 -29.21
C GLY A 2 -3.59 -29.16 -27.85
N GLU A 3 -3.72 -29.98 -26.82
CA GLU A 3 -3.83 -29.46 -25.45
C GLU A 3 -2.56 -28.68 -25.12
N HIS A 4 -2.72 -27.53 -24.45
CA HIS A 4 -1.60 -26.77 -23.93
C HIS A 4 -0.83 -27.61 -22.92
N SER A 5 0.37 -28.04 -23.30
CA SER A 5 1.20 -28.91 -22.45
C SER A 5 2.42 -28.20 -21.86
N THR A 6 2.69 -26.96 -22.26
CA THR A 6 3.85 -26.22 -21.76
C THR A 6 3.51 -25.51 -20.46
N THR A 7 4.44 -25.51 -19.51
CA THR A 7 4.27 -24.84 -18.21
C THR A 7 3.99 -23.35 -18.38
N ILE A 8 4.57 -22.70 -19.39
CA ILE A 8 4.35 -21.28 -19.68
C ILE A 8 2.92 -21.03 -20.18
N SER A 9 2.43 -21.84 -21.13
CA SER A 9 1.05 -21.74 -21.62
C SER A 9 0.04 -21.92 -20.48
N LEU A 10 0.22 -22.97 -19.67
CA LEU A 10 -0.69 -23.27 -18.57
C LEU A 10 -0.68 -22.16 -17.51
N SER A 11 0.50 -21.69 -17.10
CA SER A 11 0.62 -20.58 -16.14
C SER A 11 -0.01 -19.29 -16.66
N LEU A 12 0.10 -19.00 -17.96
CA LEU A 12 -0.55 -17.85 -18.57
C LEU A 12 -2.08 -18.00 -18.62
N ILE A 13 -2.59 -19.21 -18.90
CA ILE A 13 -4.03 -19.49 -18.87
C ILE A 13 -4.59 -19.27 -17.46
N GLU A 14 -3.94 -19.84 -16.45
CA GLU A 14 -4.31 -19.66 -15.04
C GLU A 14 -4.31 -18.18 -14.67
N PHE A 15 -3.22 -17.46 -14.99
CA PHE A 15 -3.12 -16.03 -14.71
C PHE A 15 -4.25 -15.21 -15.35
N LEU A 16 -4.55 -15.44 -16.64
CA LEU A 16 -5.62 -14.72 -17.34
C LEU A 16 -7.01 -15.10 -16.80
N THR A 17 -7.21 -16.35 -16.41
CA THR A 17 -8.46 -16.81 -15.79
C THR A 17 -8.68 -16.08 -14.45
N ASP A 18 -7.67 -16.08 -13.59
CA ASP A 18 -7.72 -15.39 -12.29
C ASP A 18 -7.85 -13.87 -12.43
N LEU A 19 -7.23 -13.31 -13.46
CA LEU A 19 -7.36 -11.89 -13.78
C LEU A 19 -8.79 -11.56 -14.19
N GLY A 20 -9.42 -12.37 -15.05
CA GLY A 20 -10.79 -12.19 -15.47
C GLY A 20 -11.76 -12.21 -14.29
N HIS A 21 -11.61 -13.16 -13.36
CA HIS A 21 -12.37 -13.21 -12.11
C HIS A 21 -12.17 -11.96 -11.26
N GLY A 22 -10.92 -11.50 -11.09
CA GLY A 22 -10.60 -10.28 -10.35
C GLY A 22 -11.22 -9.00 -10.94
N LEU A 23 -11.40 -8.99 -12.25
CA LEU A 23 -12.06 -7.92 -13.00
C LEU A 23 -13.59 -8.09 -13.13
N ARG A 24 -14.17 -9.03 -12.36
CA ARG A 24 -15.61 -9.32 -12.26
C ARG A 24 -16.22 -9.96 -13.50
N TYR A 25 -15.42 -10.65 -14.31
CA TYR A 25 -15.93 -11.46 -15.42
C TYR A 25 -16.16 -12.91 -14.98
N HIS A 26 -17.12 -13.55 -15.63
CA HIS A 26 -17.20 -15.01 -15.65
C HIS A 26 -16.20 -15.52 -16.69
N THR A 27 -15.34 -16.47 -16.31
CA THR A 27 -14.31 -16.99 -17.21
C THR A 27 -14.51 -18.48 -17.45
N ASP A 28 -14.44 -18.88 -18.72
CA ASP A 28 -14.47 -20.27 -19.15
C ASP A 28 -13.20 -20.58 -19.94
N THR A 29 -12.58 -21.72 -19.64
CA THR A 29 -11.45 -22.27 -20.40
C THR A 29 -11.93 -23.33 -21.38
N GLU A 30 -11.25 -23.46 -22.53
CA GLU A 30 -11.62 -24.39 -23.60
C GLU A 30 -13.10 -24.20 -24.05
N TYR A 31 -13.53 -22.93 -24.18
CA TYR A 31 -14.91 -22.57 -24.49
C TYR A 31 -15.31 -23.08 -25.88
N PRO A 32 -16.35 -23.94 -26.00
CA PRO A 32 -16.70 -24.57 -27.26
C PRO A 32 -17.37 -23.58 -28.22
N MET A 33 -16.92 -23.54 -29.47
CA MET A 33 -17.52 -22.69 -30.51
C MET A 33 -18.75 -23.32 -31.19
N ASN A 34 -18.99 -24.62 -30.99
CA ASN A 34 -20.10 -25.37 -31.59
C ASN A 34 -20.68 -26.39 -30.58
N GLU A 35 -21.98 -26.65 -30.62
CA GLU A 35 -22.65 -27.68 -29.77
C GLU A 35 -22.33 -29.15 -30.16
N LYS A 36 -21.68 -29.39 -31.31
CA LYS A 36 -21.41 -30.76 -31.79
C LYS A 36 -20.06 -31.29 -31.27
N ALA A 37 -20.10 -32.42 -30.58
CA ALA A 37 -18.97 -33.04 -29.87
C ALA A 37 -17.81 -33.56 -30.77
N PHE A 38 -17.99 -33.73 -32.08
CA PHE A 38 -16.96 -34.31 -32.96
C PHE A 38 -16.28 -33.23 -33.81
N GLY A 39 -14.98 -33.02 -33.57
CA GLY A 39 -14.18 -32.00 -34.29
C GLY A 39 -14.47 -30.55 -33.87
N GLY A 40 -15.06 -30.35 -32.69
CA GLY A 40 -15.37 -29.03 -32.14
C GLY A 40 -14.10 -28.17 -32.01
N GLN A 41 -14.19 -26.93 -32.49
CA GLN A 41 -13.18 -25.91 -32.21
C GLN A 41 -13.54 -25.25 -30.88
N ALA A 42 -12.54 -25.05 -30.03
CA ALA A 42 -12.65 -24.29 -28.80
C ALA A 42 -11.79 -23.02 -28.86
N ILE A 43 -12.08 -22.13 -27.92
CA ILE A 43 -11.31 -20.94 -27.59
C ILE A 43 -10.63 -21.21 -26.26
N ASP A 44 -9.33 -20.94 -26.16
CA ASP A 44 -8.57 -21.28 -24.96
C ASP A 44 -9.16 -20.61 -23.70
N ILE A 45 -9.51 -19.32 -23.77
CA ILE A 45 -10.16 -18.60 -22.68
C ILE A 45 -11.20 -17.61 -23.24
N ALA A 46 -12.39 -17.61 -22.65
CA ALA A 46 -13.43 -16.62 -22.91
C ALA A 46 -13.87 -15.96 -21.61
N TRP A 47 -14.00 -14.62 -21.62
CA TRP A 47 -14.56 -13.85 -20.51
C TRP A 47 -15.92 -13.29 -20.90
N PHE A 48 -16.88 -13.44 -19.99
CA PHE A 48 -18.27 -13.03 -20.15
C PHE A 48 -18.66 -12.05 -19.04
N ASN A 49 -19.69 -11.25 -19.29
CA ASN A 49 -20.25 -10.36 -18.26
C ASN A 49 -20.85 -11.15 -17.09
N GLU A 50 -21.48 -12.29 -17.39
CA GLU A 50 -22.16 -13.16 -16.42
C GLU A 50 -22.19 -14.61 -16.91
N SER A 51 -22.47 -15.53 -15.98
CA SER A 51 -22.57 -16.95 -16.30
C SER A 51 -23.77 -17.24 -17.20
N GLY A 52 -23.56 -18.08 -18.21
CA GLY A 52 -24.58 -18.45 -19.20
C GLY A 52 -24.71 -17.49 -20.39
N SER A 53 -23.96 -16.38 -20.42
CA SER A 53 -23.87 -15.54 -21.61
C SER A 53 -23.25 -16.30 -22.78
N LYS A 54 -23.78 -16.09 -23.99
CA LYS A 54 -23.21 -16.62 -25.24
C LYS A 54 -22.29 -15.62 -25.96
N PHE A 55 -22.33 -14.36 -25.54
CA PHE A 55 -21.54 -13.26 -26.12
C PHE A 55 -20.25 -13.06 -25.31
N PRO A 56 -19.08 -13.51 -25.80
CA PRO A 56 -17.82 -13.26 -25.10
C PRO A 56 -17.44 -11.79 -25.21
N LEU A 57 -17.04 -11.18 -24.10
CA LEU A 57 -16.49 -9.83 -24.09
C LEU A 57 -15.02 -9.86 -24.50
N PHE A 58 -14.26 -10.77 -23.91
CA PHE A 58 -12.85 -10.99 -24.22
C PHE A 58 -12.68 -12.44 -24.62
N ILE A 59 -11.83 -12.67 -25.61
CA ILE A 59 -11.29 -14.00 -25.86
C ILE A 59 -9.78 -13.94 -25.96
N PHE A 60 -9.13 -15.00 -25.50
CA PHE A 60 -7.69 -15.17 -25.54
C PHE A 60 -7.40 -16.48 -26.26
N GLU A 61 -6.55 -16.39 -27.27
CA GLU A 61 -5.96 -17.55 -27.95
C GLU A 61 -4.47 -17.53 -27.70
N ILE A 62 -3.93 -18.63 -27.21
CA ILE A 62 -2.53 -18.75 -26.86
C ILE A 62 -1.89 -19.71 -27.87
N GLU A 63 -0.78 -19.29 -28.47
CA GLU A 63 0.02 -20.13 -29.36
C GLU A 63 1.44 -20.25 -28.80
N SER A 64 1.95 -21.48 -28.67
CA SER A 64 3.31 -21.68 -28.18
C SER A 64 4.36 -21.10 -29.14
N THR A 65 4.14 -21.20 -30.45
CA THR A 65 5.09 -20.71 -31.47
C THR A 65 4.37 -20.08 -32.67
N SER A 66 4.99 -19.07 -33.27
CA SER A 66 4.49 -18.49 -34.51
C SER A 66 4.76 -19.41 -35.71
N ASN A 67 3.76 -20.20 -36.10
CA ASN A 67 3.84 -21.09 -37.26
C ASN A 67 2.97 -20.56 -38.43
N ASN A 68 2.94 -21.27 -39.55
CA ASN A 68 2.11 -20.88 -40.70
C ASN A 68 0.59 -20.95 -40.41
N SER A 69 0.18 -21.59 -39.32
CA SER A 69 -1.22 -21.72 -38.91
C SER A 69 -1.73 -20.59 -38.01
N ILE A 70 -0.92 -19.58 -37.70
CA ILE A 70 -1.35 -18.44 -36.87
C ILE A 70 -2.59 -17.70 -37.43
N ALA A 71 -2.78 -17.70 -38.75
CA ALA A 71 -3.97 -17.12 -39.37
C ALA A 71 -5.26 -17.93 -39.09
N ASN A 72 -5.14 -19.18 -38.66
CA ASN A 72 -6.29 -20.06 -38.41
C ASN A 72 -7.11 -19.58 -37.22
N ASN A 73 -6.48 -19.04 -36.17
CA ASN A 73 -7.20 -18.52 -35.00
C ASN A 73 -8.11 -17.33 -35.34
N PRO A 74 -7.64 -16.21 -35.92
CA PRO A 74 -8.55 -15.15 -36.35
C PRO A 74 -9.55 -15.61 -37.42
N THR A 75 -9.17 -16.51 -38.33
CA THR A 75 -10.11 -17.05 -39.33
C THR A 75 -11.20 -17.92 -38.69
N LYS A 76 -10.88 -18.73 -37.67
CA LYS A 76 -11.87 -19.59 -36.98
C LYS A 76 -12.92 -18.75 -36.25
N ILE A 77 -12.50 -17.61 -35.69
CA ILE A 77 -13.36 -16.69 -34.94
C ILE A 77 -14.16 -15.82 -35.90
N PHE A 78 -13.51 -15.06 -36.78
CA PHE A 78 -14.20 -14.08 -37.64
C PHE A 78 -14.85 -14.67 -38.89
N GLY A 79 -14.41 -15.86 -39.34
CA GLY A 79 -14.94 -16.51 -40.53
C GLY A 79 -16.26 -17.27 -40.32
N LYS A 80 -16.61 -17.61 -39.07
CA LYS A 80 -17.90 -18.25 -38.75
C LYS A 80 -19.04 -17.24 -38.80
N GLU A 81 -20.24 -17.68 -39.14
CA GLU A 81 -21.44 -16.85 -39.00
C GLU A 81 -21.74 -16.56 -37.52
N SER A 82 -22.25 -15.36 -37.21
CA SER A 82 -22.54 -14.96 -35.82
C SER A 82 -23.62 -15.83 -35.16
N ILE A 83 -24.49 -16.46 -35.95
CA ILE A 83 -25.50 -17.41 -35.42
C ILE A 83 -24.86 -18.71 -34.90
N VAL A 84 -23.68 -19.06 -35.41
CA VAL A 84 -22.91 -20.23 -34.95
C VAL A 84 -22.03 -19.85 -33.77
N PHE A 85 -21.38 -18.69 -33.85
CA PHE A 85 -20.52 -18.18 -32.80
C PHE A 85 -20.54 -16.65 -32.79
N GLU A 86 -21.05 -16.09 -31.70
CA GLU A 86 -21.11 -14.64 -31.49
C GLU A 86 -19.69 -14.07 -31.37
N LYS A 87 -19.42 -13.00 -32.12
CA LYS A 87 -18.07 -12.43 -32.19
C LYS A 87 -17.73 -11.70 -30.90
N PRO A 88 -16.49 -11.85 -30.41
CA PRO A 88 -16.09 -11.19 -29.18
C PRO A 88 -16.07 -9.67 -29.35
N LEU A 89 -16.20 -8.93 -28.25
CA LEU A 89 -15.93 -7.50 -28.27
C LEU A 89 -14.43 -7.21 -28.46
N PHE A 90 -13.57 -8.03 -27.84
CA PHE A 90 -12.11 -7.93 -27.89
C PHE A 90 -11.46 -9.30 -28.10
N PHE A 91 -10.53 -9.40 -29.05
CA PHE A 91 -9.78 -10.62 -29.29
C PHE A 91 -8.27 -10.39 -29.11
N PHE A 92 -7.71 -11.05 -28.10
CA PHE A 92 -6.29 -11.07 -27.78
C PHE A 92 -5.68 -12.37 -28.30
N HIS A 93 -4.75 -12.26 -29.25
CA HIS A 93 -3.99 -13.40 -29.74
C HIS A 93 -2.58 -13.35 -29.19
N ILE A 94 -2.22 -14.29 -28.33
CA ILE A 94 -1.00 -14.28 -27.56
C ILE A 94 -0.07 -15.38 -28.08
N ILE A 95 1.16 -15.00 -28.40
CA ILE A 95 2.20 -15.91 -28.88
C ILE A 95 3.30 -15.98 -27.82
N ILE A 96 3.68 -17.18 -27.39
CA ILE A 96 4.74 -17.33 -26.39
C ILE A 96 6.10 -17.08 -27.03
N ASP A 97 6.47 -17.87 -28.04
CA ASP A 97 7.71 -17.74 -28.81
C ASP A 97 7.43 -17.27 -30.24
N GLY A 98 7.59 -15.97 -30.48
CA GLY A 98 7.34 -15.34 -31.78
C GLY A 98 8.55 -14.61 -32.35
N ALA A 99 8.68 -14.59 -33.69
CA ALA A 99 9.66 -13.74 -34.35
C ALA A 99 9.40 -12.24 -34.09
N GLU A 100 10.43 -11.42 -33.90
CA GLU A 100 10.27 -9.98 -33.59
C GLU A 100 9.63 -9.16 -34.72
N ASN A 101 9.85 -9.53 -35.98
CA ASN A 101 9.39 -8.76 -37.13
C ASN A 101 8.88 -9.69 -38.23
N SER A 102 7.67 -10.22 -38.04
CA SER A 102 7.00 -11.01 -39.08
C SER A 102 6.00 -10.14 -39.84
N GLU A 103 6.17 -10.03 -41.16
CA GLU A 103 5.17 -9.41 -42.06
C GLU A 103 3.77 -10.02 -41.86
N LYS A 104 3.71 -11.29 -41.46
CA LYS A 104 2.46 -11.98 -41.15
C LYS A 104 1.67 -11.31 -40.02
N TYR A 105 2.35 -10.76 -39.01
CA TYR A 105 1.65 -10.08 -37.92
C TYR A 105 1.05 -8.77 -38.41
N SER A 106 1.80 -7.99 -39.20
CA SER A 106 1.27 -6.77 -39.81
C SER A 106 0.11 -7.07 -40.76
N ASP A 107 0.19 -8.16 -41.52
CA ASP A 107 -0.90 -8.58 -42.42
C ASP A 107 -2.17 -8.96 -41.64
N LEU A 108 -2.02 -9.77 -40.58
CA LEU A 108 -3.14 -10.14 -39.72
C LEU A 108 -3.74 -8.94 -38.99
N MET A 109 -2.91 -8.01 -38.50
CA MET A 109 -3.37 -6.76 -37.90
C MET A 109 -4.09 -5.87 -38.93
N GLY A 110 -3.59 -5.80 -40.17
CA GLY A 110 -4.25 -5.06 -41.25
C GLY A 110 -5.60 -5.66 -41.67
N LEU A 111 -5.73 -6.98 -41.66
CA LEU A 111 -6.97 -7.68 -42.03
C LEU A 111 -8.02 -7.65 -40.92
N PHE A 112 -7.61 -7.96 -39.68
CA PHE A 112 -8.54 -8.21 -38.57
C PHE A 112 -8.54 -7.12 -37.50
N GLY A 113 -7.54 -6.23 -37.43
CA GLY A 113 -7.40 -5.24 -36.36
C GLY A 113 -8.60 -4.30 -36.20
N LYS A 114 -9.33 -4.02 -37.29
CA LYS A 114 -10.59 -3.25 -37.27
C LYS A 114 -11.72 -3.91 -36.46
N TYR A 115 -11.58 -5.17 -36.08
CA TYR A 115 -12.51 -5.93 -35.24
C TYR A 115 -12.02 -6.05 -33.78
N ASN A 116 -11.24 -5.08 -33.29
CA ASN A 116 -10.57 -5.11 -31.99
C ASN A 116 -9.75 -6.38 -31.75
N TYR A 117 -9.07 -6.83 -32.80
CA TYR A 117 -8.09 -7.91 -32.75
C TYR A 117 -6.70 -7.34 -32.53
N ASP A 118 -5.97 -7.85 -31.55
CA ASP A 118 -4.59 -7.48 -31.28
C ASP A 118 -3.73 -8.72 -31.03
N ILE A 119 -2.46 -8.67 -31.48
CA ILE A 119 -1.46 -9.71 -31.26
C ILE A 119 -0.44 -9.25 -30.21
N PHE A 120 -0.10 -10.14 -29.28
CA PHE A 120 0.89 -9.92 -28.22
C PHE A 120 1.88 -11.07 -28.13
N ARG A 121 3.14 -10.75 -27.82
CA ARG A 121 4.26 -11.72 -27.75
C ARG A 121 4.90 -11.69 -26.37
N ILE A 122 4.84 -12.82 -25.67
CA ILE A 122 5.27 -12.90 -24.27
C ILE A 122 6.79 -12.76 -24.16
N ASN A 123 7.56 -13.56 -24.90
CA ASN A 123 9.03 -13.54 -24.82
C ASN A 123 9.70 -12.39 -25.57
N ASN A 124 8.92 -11.44 -26.12
CA ASN A 124 9.40 -10.22 -26.77
C ASN A 124 9.00 -8.97 -25.98
N SER A 125 8.82 -9.11 -24.66
CA SER A 125 8.51 -8.01 -23.73
C SER A 125 7.20 -7.26 -24.03
N GLU A 126 6.20 -7.92 -24.63
CA GLU A 126 4.89 -7.31 -24.88
C GLU A 126 3.86 -7.59 -23.78
N VAL A 127 4.25 -8.27 -22.70
CA VAL A 127 3.39 -8.55 -21.55
C VAL A 127 2.84 -7.25 -20.96
N GLU A 128 3.67 -6.23 -20.79
CA GLU A 128 3.22 -4.92 -20.32
C GLU A 128 2.11 -4.33 -21.22
N ARG A 129 2.32 -4.37 -22.53
CA ARG A 129 1.36 -3.87 -23.53
C ARG A 129 0.05 -4.66 -23.50
N LEU A 130 0.11 -5.98 -23.29
CA LEU A 130 -1.06 -6.84 -23.12
C LEU A 130 -1.87 -6.42 -21.90
N LEU A 131 -1.23 -6.31 -20.73
CA LEU A 131 -1.89 -5.97 -19.47
C LEU A 131 -2.52 -4.57 -19.52
N LEU A 132 -1.79 -3.57 -20.04
CA LEU A 132 -2.33 -2.21 -20.23
C LEU A 132 -3.50 -2.20 -21.21
N LYS A 133 -3.45 -3.00 -22.29
CA LYS A 133 -4.56 -3.12 -23.23
C LYS A 133 -5.79 -3.74 -22.56
N ILE A 134 -5.62 -4.78 -21.74
CA ILE A 134 -6.71 -5.41 -20.99
C ILE A 134 -7.37 -4.37 -20.06
N ILE A 135 -6.58 -3.61 -19.28
CA ILE A 135 -7.10 -2.54 -18.42
C ILE A 135 -7.88 -1.52 -19.26
N SER A 136 -7.27 -1.03 -20.35
CA SER A 136 -7.90 -0.06 -21.25
C SER A 136 -9.22 -0.55 -21.86
N GLN A 137 -9.32 -1.83 -22.23
CA GLN A 137 -10.57 -2.40 -22.76
C GLN A 137 -11.60 -2.65 -21.66
N HIS A 138 -11.19 -3.13 -20.49
CA HIS A 138 -12.07 -3.29 -19.34
C HIS A 138 -12.72 -1.95 -18.95
N ARG A 139 -11.97 -0.84 -19.00
CA ARG A 139 -12.48 0.54 -18.79
C ARG A 139 -13.60 0.97 -19.74
N ARG A 140 -13.73 0.33 -20.90
CA ARG A 140 -14.82 0.60 -21.86
C ARG A 140 -16.13 -0.11 -21.49
N ILE A 141 -16.04 -1.12 -20.61
CA ILE A 141 -17.18 -1.93 -20.15
C ILE A 141 -17.55 -1.55 -18.71
N HIS A 142 -16.54 -1.39 -17.84
CA HIS A 142 -16.70 -1.07 -16.42
C HIS A 142 -15.99 0.23 -16.04
N ASN A 143 -16.60 0.97 -15.12
CA ASN A 143 -16.10 2.25 -14.62
C ASN A 143 -15.06 2.14 -13.51
N GLU A 144 -14.69 0.94 -13.07
CA GLU A 144 -13.78 0.72 -11.96
C GLU A 144 -12.85 -0.44 -12.26
N VAL A 145 -11.55 -0.24 -12.04
CA VAL A 145 -10.54 -1.31 -12.08
C VAL A 145 -10.16 -1.69 -10.66
N ASN A 146 -10.20 -2.98 -10.33
CA ASN A 146 -9.65 -3.47 -9.06
C ASN A 146 -8.12 -3.57 -9.14
N LEU A 147 -7.46 -2.41 -9.09
CA LEU A 147 -6.00 -2.33 -9.27
C LEU A 147 -5.23 -3.05 -8.15
N LYS A 148 -5.78 -3.09 -6.92
CA LYS A 148 -5.20 -3.84 -5.80
C LYS A 148 -5.07 -5.32 -6.13
N TYR A 149 -6.15 -5.94 -6.61
CA TYR A 149 -6.11 -7.35 -7.03
C TYR A 149 -5.17 -7.54 -8.22
N PHE A 150 -5.24 -6.66 -9.22
CA PHE A 150 -4.41 -6.71 -10.42
C PHE A 150 -2.91 -6.73 -10.09
N ILE A 151 -2.45 -5.80 -9.26
CA ILE A 151 -1.04 -5.69 -8.85
C ILE A 151 -0.62 -6.93 -8.05
N ARG A 152 -1.45 -7.39 -7.11
CA ARG A 152 -1.13 -8.59 -6.29
C ARG A 152 -1.01 -9.84 -7.15
N LEU A 153 -1.90 -10.02 -8.13
CA LEU A 153 -1.86 -11.15 -9.04
C LEU A 153 -0.58 -11.17 -9.89
N ILE A 154 -0.14 -10.00 -10.37
CA ILE A 154 1.17 -9.90 -11.04
C ILE A 154 2.30 -10.27 -10.08
N TYR A 155 2.28 -9.76 -8.85
CA TYR A 155 3.32 -10.04 -7.86
C TYR A 155 3.44 -11.51 -7.49
N SER A 156 2.33 -12.25 -7.50
CA SER A 156 2.31 -13.70 -7.28
C SER A 156 2.72 -14.54 -8.50
N SER A 157 2.90 -13.93 -9.67
CA SER A 157 3.26 -14.63 -10.91
C SER A 157 4.67 -14.27 -11.35
N ASP A 158 5.65 -15.13 -11.04
CA ASP A 158 7.05 -14.93 -11.43
C ASP A 158 7.22 -14.75 -12.94
N LEU A 159 6.44 -15.50 -13.73
CA LEU A 159 6.43 -15.40 -15.19
C LEU A 159 6.09 -13.98 -15.64
N ILE A 160 4.96 -13.43 -15.18
CA ILE A 160 4.48 -12.10 -15.58
C ILE A 160 5.37 -11.01 -15.00
N LYS A 161 5.74 -11.14 -13.72
CA LYS A 161 6.59 -10.18 -13.01
C LYS A 161 7.95 -10.01 -13.68
N SER A 162 8.53 -11.09 -14.21
CA SER A 162 9.85 -11.06 -14.86
C SER A 162 9.83 -10.35 -16.23
N GLN A 163 8.66 -10.14 -16.82
CA GLN A 163 8.48 -9.62 -18.19
C GLN A 163 8.04 -8.15 -18.24
N ILE A 164 7.93 -7.48 -17.09
CA ILE A 164 7.45 -6.09 -17.00
C ILE A 164 8.46 -5.21 -16.27
N GLU A 165 8.63 -3.98 -16.74
CA GLU A 165 9.28 -2.95 -15.95
C GLU A 165 8.21 -2.35 -15.02
N PHE A 166 8.24 -2.77 -13.76
CA PHE A 166 7.13 -2.58 -12.84
C PHE A 166 6.78 -1.10 -12.60
N GLU A 167 7.78 -0.21 -12.58
CA GLU A 167 7.55 1.22 -12.35
C GLU A 167 6.83 1.88 -13.53
N THR A 168 7.29 1.59 -14.75
CA THR A 168 6.69 2.08 -16.00
C THR A 168 5.28 1.52 -16.17
N PHE A 169 5.09 0.23 -15.92
CA PHE A 169 3.78 -0.41 -15.95
C PHE A 169 2.80 0.28 -15.02
N LEU A 170 3.16 0.48 -13.75
CA LEU A 170 2.31 1.13 -12.76
C LEU A 170 1.94 2.55 -13.18
N THR A 171 2.92 3.35 -13.61
CA THR A 171 2.70 4.73 -14.07
C THR A 171 1.75 4.79 -15.28
N ASN A 172 1.81 3.80 -16.16
CA ASN A 172 0.89 3.69 -17.29
C ASN A 172 -0.49 3.20 -16.87
N ALA A 173 -0.58 2.25 -15.95
CA ALA A 173 -1.85 1.75 -15.42
C ALA A 173 -2.63 2.84 -14.66
N GLU A 174 -1.93 3.68 -13.89
CA GLU A 174 -2.49 4.85 -13.20
C GLU A 174 -3.16 5.85 -14.15
N LYS A 175 -2.67 5.97 -15.38
CA LYS A 175 -3.28 6.85 -16.41
C LYS A 175 -4.53 6.26 -17.05
N LEU A 176 -4.75 4.95 -16.89
CA LEU A 176 -5.89 4.24 -17.47
C LEU A 176 -7.06 4.12 -16.50
N ILE A 177 -6.84 4.25 -15.19
CA ILE A 177 -7.93 4.27 -14.22
C ILE A 177 -8.72 5.59 -14.31
N HIS A 178 -9.96 5.58 -13.83
CA HIS A 178 -10.76 6.80 -13.81
C HIS A 178 -10.22 7.78 -12.77
N GLU A 179 -10.43 9.08 -12.99
CA GLU A 179 -10.02 10.14 -12.06
C GLU A 179 -10.63 9.95 -10.66
N ASN A 180 -11.85 9.42 -10.59
CA ASN A 180 -12.51 9.10 -9.31
C ASN A 180 -11.90 7.89 -8.56
N GLN A 181 -11.00 7.13 -9.17
CA GLN A 181 -10.26 6.06 -8.50
C GLN A 181 -8.87 6.53 -8.08
N PHE A 182 -8.39 7.65 -8.61
CA PHE A 182 -7.03 8.12 -8.38
C PHE A 182 -6.76 8.40 -6.90
N PHE A 183 -7.71 9.01 -6.19
CA PHE A 183 -7.54 9.32 -4.78
C PHE A 183 -7.45 8.07 -3.90
N HIS A 184 -8.01 6.94 -4.32
CA HIS A 184 -7.89 5.66 -3.62
C HIS A 184 -6.56 4.94 -3.86
N LEU A 185 -5.72 5.42 -4.78
CA LEU A 185 -4.43 4.78 -5.06
C LEU A 185 -3.51 4.77 -3.84
N GLY A 186 -3.60 5.78 -2.97
CA GLY A 186 -2.85 5.80 -1.71
C GLY A 186 -3.10 4.54 -0.89
N GLN A 187 -4.37 4.20 -0.67
CA GLN A 187 -4.77 2.97 0.02
C GLN A 187 -4.29 1.72 -0.72
N VAL A 188 -4.51 1.64 -2.04
CA VAL A 188 -4.12 0.47 -2.85
C VAL A 188 -2.63 0.17 -2.73
N TYR A 189 -1.79 1.20 -2.88
CA TYR A 189 -0.35 1.01 -2.80
C TYR A 189 0.10 0.63 -1.40
N ALA A 190 -0.46 1.29 -0.39
CA ALA A 190 -0.08 1.03 0.97
C ALA A 190 -0.46 -0.38 1.44
N ASP A 191 -1.66 -0.86 1.08
CA ASP A 191 -2.12 -2.22 1.37
C ASP A 191 -1.25 -3.32 0.76
N ILE A 192 -0.53 -3.00 -0.32
CA ILE A 192 0.38 -3.93 -0.99
C ILE A 192 1.77 -3.80 -0.36
N ALA A 193 2.26 -2.57 -0.20
CA ALA A 193 3.54 -2.27 0.44
C ALA A 193 3.65 -2.83 1.87
N SER A 194 2.53 -2.93 2.55
CA SER A 194 2.46 -3.50 3.89
C SER A 194 2.75 -4.99 3.95
N ARG A 195 2.29 -5.74 2.94
CA ARG A 195 2.42 -7.20 2.86
C ARG A 195 3.68 -7.61 2.11
N GLU A 196 4.06 -6.81 1.11
CA GLU A 196 5.14 -7.10 0.17
C GLU A 196 6.29 -6.11 0.33
N GLN A 197 7.34 -6.52 1.06
CA GLN A 197 8.51 -5.66 1.30
C GLN A 197 9.14 -5.16 -0.02
N SER A 198 9.16 -6.01 -1.05
CA SER A 198 9.70 -5.64 -2.37
C SER A 198 8.86 -4.58 -3.11
N PHE A 199 7.60 -4.33 -2.69
CA PHE A 199 6.73 -3.29 -3.24
C PHE A 199 6.90 -1.93 -2.56
N GLN A 200 7.49 -1.87 -1.37
CA GLN A 200 7.62 -0.62 -0.59
C GLN A 200 8.35 0.49 -1.36
N VAL A 201 9.35 0.12 -2.17
CA VAL A 201 10.06 1.06 -3.07
C VAL A 201 9.11 1.69 -4.08
N GLN A 202 8.15 0.92 -4.62
CA GLN A 202 7.17 1.42 -5.57
C GLN A 202 6.18 2.38 -4.89
N TYR A 203 5.83 2.14 -3.62
CA TYR A 203 5.01 3.08 -2.86
C TYR A 203 5.71 4.42 -2.63
N VAL A 204 6.99 4.41 -2.25
CA VAL A 204 7.78 5.64 -2.09
C VAL A 204 7.85 6.42 -3.41
N LYS A 205 8.11 5.72 -4.53
CA LYS A 205 8.13 6.34 -5.87
C LYS A 205 6.78 6.93 -6.25
N PHE A 206 5.69 6.24 -5.95
CA PHE A 206 4.33 6.75 -6.14
C PHE A 206 4.08 8.03 -5.34
N LEU A 207 4.37 8.04 -4.04
CA LEU A 207 4.21 9.23 -3.19
C LEU A 207 5.06 10.40 -3.70
N HIS A 208 6.28 10.13 -4.17
CA HIS A 208 7.17 11.14 -4.73
C HIS A 208 6.60 11.77 -6.00
N ARG A 209 6.07 10.95 -6.92
CA ARG A 209 5.37 11.44 -8.12
C ARG A 209 4.13 12.26 -7.76
N VAL A 210 3.32 11.80 -6.82
CA VAL A 210 2.12 12.53 -6.35
C VAL A 210 2.50 13.89 -5.78
N LEU A 211 3.58 13.96 -5.00
CA LEU A 211 4.09 15.21 -4.45
C LEU A 211 4.52 16.20 -5.55
N ILE A 212 5.32 15.74 -6.52
CA ILE A 212 5.90 16.60 -7.57
C ILE A 212 4.88 17.00 -8.63
N GLU A 213 4.14 16.04 -9.17
CA GLU A 213 3.37 16.24 -10.40
C GLU A 213 1.98 16.85 -10.13
N LYS A 214 1.43 16.65 -8.93
CA LYS A 214 0.02 16.96 -8.69
C LYS A 214 -0.25 17.93 -7.54
N ASN A 215 0.75 18.69 -7.08
CA ASN A 215 0.64 19.68 -6.00
C ASN A 215 -0.20 19.16 -4.81
N GLY A 216 0.12 17.96 -4.30
CA GLY A 216 -0.53 17.43 -3.10
C GLY A 216 -2.00 17.04 -3.32
N THR A 217 -2.31 16.25 -4.36
CA THR A 217 -3.64 15.66 -4.46
C THR A 217 -3.93 14.85 -3.20
N TYR A 218 -5.04 15.16 -2.53
CA TYR A 218 -5.49 14.45 -1.33
C TYR A 218 -5.72 12.97 -1.69
N LEU A 219 -4.91 12.10 -1.09
CA LEU A 219 -5.11 10.65 -1.15
C LEU A 219 -6.14 10.28 -0.07
N SER A 220 -7.13 9.49 -0.45
CA SER A 220 -8.14 8.97 0.48
C SER A 220 -7.74 7.59 0.96
N TYR A 221 -7.99 7.36 2.24
CA TYR A 221 -7.83 6.08 2.91
C TYR A 221 -9.17 5.70 3.52
N GLU A 222 -9.50 4.41 3.55
CA GLU A 222 -10.86 3.95 3.93
C GLU A 222 -11.12 4.08 5.43
N ASP A 223 -10.09 3.83 6.25
CA ASP A 223 -10.17 3.95 7.71
C ASP A 223 -10.15 5.43 8.15
N TYR A 224 -10.95 5.77 9.17
CA TYR A 224 -11.08 7.14 9.67
C TYR A 224 -9.73 7.69 10.18
N SER A 225 -9.03 6.91 10.99
CA SER A 225 -7.74 7.27 11.56
C SER A 225 -6.69 7.43 10.47
N ALA A 226 -6.67 6.51 9.49
CA ALA A 226 -5.80 6.59 8.33
C ALA A 226 -6.12 7.81 7.44
N SER A 227 -7.40 8.14 7.22
CA SER A 227 -7.80 9.31 6.43
C SER A 227 -7.31 10.62 7.04
N ILE A 228 -7.29 10.72 8.37
CA ILE A 228 -6.79 11.91 9.07
C ILE A 228 -5.26 11.95 9.08
N SER A 229 -4.61 10.85 9.43
CA SER A 229 -3.15 10.80 9.70
C SER A 229 -2.26 10.53 8.48
N SER A 230 -2.81 9.97 7.41
CA SER A 230 -2.04 9.50 6.25
C SER A 230 -1.14 10.56 5.63
N GLU A 231 -1.57 11.81 5.57
CA GLU A 231 -0.78 12.90 4.99
C GLU A 231 0.52 13.13 5.78
N PHE A 232 0.43 13.16 7.12
CA PHE A 232 1.58 13.25 8.01
C PHE A 232 2.53 12.08 7.81
N ILE A 233 1.98 10.87 7.76
CA ILE A 233 2.76 9.63 7.59
C ILE A 233 3.44 9.59 6.22
N ASN A 234 2.73 9.95 5.15
CA ASN A 234 3.25 9.99 3.79
C ASN A 234 4.39 11.01 3.67
N LEU A 235 4.26 12.19 4.27
CA LEU A 235 5.33 13.18 4.35
C LEU A 235 6.54 12.63 5.12
N GLY A 236 6.31 11.93 6.24
CA GLY A 236 7.36 11.25 6.98
C GLY A 236 8.08 10.16 6.17
N ILE A 237 7.34 9.37 5.38
CA ILE A 237 7.90 8.37 4.47
C ILE A 237 8.77 9.03 3.41
N LEU A 238 8.31 10.11 2.81
CA LEU A 238 9.08 10.86 1.82
C LEU A 238 10.34 11.45 2.43
N TYR A 239 10.25 12.06 3.62
CA TYR A 239 11.43 12.59 4.30
C TYR A 239 12.44 11.49 4.63
N SER A 240 12.01 10.43 5.32
CA SER A 240 12.90 9.33 5.71
C SER A 240 13.56 8.65 4.51
N ASN A 241 12.97 8.70 3.31
CA ASN A 241 13.52 8.06 2.11
C ASN A 241 14.26 8.97 1.16
N LEU A 242 13.83 10.21 1.02
CA LEU A 242 14.24 11.09 -0.06
C LEU A 242 14.66 12.47 0.46
N ASN A 243 14.94 12.67 1.76
CA ASN A 243 15.36 13.98 2.29
C ASN A 243 16.56 14.62 1.57
N LYS A 244 17.50 13.81 1.05
CA LYS A 244 18.64 14.30 0.25
C LYS A 244 18.24 14.77 -1.14
N GLU A 245 17.16 14.22 -1.70
CA GLU A 245 16.62 14.54 -3.03
C GLU A 245 15.60 15.69 -2.95
N LEU A 246 14.85 15.78 -1.85
CA LEU A 246 13.78 16.74 -1.60
C LEU A 246 14.23 17.96 -0.77
N THR A 247 15.47 18.40 -0.95
CA THR A 247 16.05 19.54 -0.18
C THR A 247 15.34 20.88 -0.41
N ALA A 248 14.60 21.01 -1.51
CA ALA A 248 13.82 22.22 -1.82
C ALA A 248 12.50 22.32 -1.04
N PHE A 249 12.05 21.23 -0.40
CA PHE A 249 10.79 21.18 0.34
C PHE A 249 11.03 21.43 1.83
N ASP A 250 10.28 22.38 2.40
CA ASP A 250 10.20 22.51 3.86
C ASP A 250 9.09 21.61 4.40
N PHE A 251 9.48 20.42 4.85
CA PHE A 251 8.57 19.46 5.44
C PHE A 251 7.84 19.98 6.69
N THR A 252 8.42 20.95 7.41
CA THR A 252 7.74 21.57 8.57
C THR A 252 6.54 22.38 8.12
N ASP A 253 6.70 23.19 7.06
CA ASP A 253 5.62 23.97 6.50
C ASP A 253 4.58 23.07 5.82
N MET A 254 5.00 21.98 5.18
CA MET A 254 4.07 21.00 4.63
C MET A 254 3.22 20.32 5.72
N LEU A 255 3.82 19.97 6.87
CA LEU A 255 3.07 19.45 8.03
C LEU A 255 2.10 20.48 8.61
N ARG A 256 2.44 21.78 8.57
CA ARG A 256 1.53 22.85 8.97
C ARG A 256 0.35 22.98 8.02
N GLU A 257 0.58 22.90 6.72
CA GLU A 257 -0.51 22.92 5.74
C GLU A 257 -1.40 21.66 5.87
N ALA A 258 -0.79 20.48 6.02
CA ALA A 258 -1.51 19.21 6.20
C ALA A 258 -2.41 19.19 7.46
N GLN A 259 -2.07 20.00 8.47
CA GLN A 259 -2.83 20.13 9.71
C GLN A 259 -4.06 21.02 9.55
N LYS A 260 -4.12 21.89 8.54
CA LYS A 260 -5.22 22.86 8.43
C LYS A 260 -6.50 22.20 7.92
N THR A 261 -7.61 22.58 8.50
CA THR A 261 -8.93 22.48 7.87
C THR A 261 -9.51 23.88 7.66
N GLU A 262 -10.73 23.99 7.14
CA GLU A 262 -11.41 25.29 7.00
C GLU A 262 -11.68 25.99 8.35
N THR A 263 -11.80 25.24 9.45
CA THR A 263 -12.31 25.77 10.72
C THR A 263 -11.46 25.44 11.95
N PHE A 264 -10.73 24.34 11.96
CA PHE A 264 -9.89 23.90 13.08
C PHE A 264 -8.67 23.08 12.61
N ASP A 265 -7.80 22.71 13.52
CA ASP A 265 -6.66 21.83 13.22
C ASP A 265 -7.12 20.37 13.14
N LYS A 266 -6.73 19.65 12.08
CA LYS A 266 -7.16 18.28 11.76
C LYS A 266 -6.92 17.28 12.89
N ILE A 267 -5.85 17.48 13.67
CA ILE A 267 -5.49 16.69 14.84
C ILE A 267 -5.42 17.62 16.05
N GLU A 268 -6.56 17.82 16.71
CA GLU A 268 -6.70 18.68 17.89
C GLU A 268 -7.70 18.09 18.90
N TYR A 269 -7.45 18.23 20.20
CA TYR A 269 -8.44 17.83 21.20
C TYR A 269 -9.68 18.74 21.14
N LEU A 270 -10.75 18.23 20.53
CA LEU A 270 -12.05 18.87 20.32
C LEU A 270 -13.17 17.88 20.72
N PRO A 271 -13.37 17.66 22.02
CA PRO A 271 -14.28 16.62 22.50
C PRO A 271 -15.72 16.89 22.06
N GLY A 272 -16.42 15.84 21.62
CA GLY A 272 -17.83 15.93 21.22
C GLY A 272 -18.06 16.45 19.80
N LEU A 273 -17.01 16.50 18.96
CA LEU A 273 -17.15 16.80 17.54
C LEU A 273 -17.96 15.70 16.82
N ASN A 274 -17.54 14.45 16.98
CA ASN A 274 -18.27 13.23 16.66
C ASN A 274 -17.59 12.03 17.34
N GLN A 275 -18.29 10.89 17.39
CA GLN A 275 -17.81 9.69 18.07
C GLN A 275 -16.50 9.13 17.48
N ASP A 276 -16.36 9.08 16.15
CA ASP A 276 -15.16 8.53 15.50
C ASP A 276 -13.94 9.41 15.76
N TYR A 277 -14.12 10.73 15.83
CA TYR A 277 -13.08 11.69 16.17
C TYR A 277 -12.63 11.57 17.62
N ASP A 278 -13.58 11.43 18.55
CA ASP A 278 -13.26 11.24 19.96
C ASP A 278 -12.46 9.94 20.16
N ILE A 279 -12.90 8.83 19.54
CA ILE A 279 -12.17 7.55 19.55
C ILE A 279 -10.77 7.71 18.92
N PHE A 280 -10.67 8.37 17.77
CA PHE A 280 -9.38 8.62 17.12
C PHE A 280 -8.42 9.40 18.03
N ILE A 281 -8.88 10.51 18.61
CA ILE A 281 -8.07 11.36 19.47
C ILE A 281 -7.68 10.64 20.76
N HIS A 282 -8.60 9.92 21.40
CA HIS A 282 -8.34 9.24 22.66
C HIS A 282 -7.43 8.03 22.50
N ASP A 283 -7.65 7.23 21.46
CA ASP A 283 -7.10 5.89 21.38
C ASP A 283 -5.93 5.76 20.40
N HIS A 284 -5.93 6.52 19.30
CA HIS A 284 -5.03 6.27 18.16
C HIS A 284 -4.01 7.38 17.90
N VAL A 285 -4.36 8.64 18.20
CA VAL A 285 -3.53 9.80 17.87
C VAL A 285 -2.11 9.76 18.45
N PRO A 286 -1.90 9.36 19.71
CA PRO A 286 -0.55 9.29 20.28
C PRO A 286 0.41 8.43 19.45
N PHE A 287 -0.07 7.26 19.01
CA PHE A 287 0.69 6.36 18.15
C PHE A 287 1.01 7.00 16.79
N TYR A 288 0.01 7.54 16.09
CA TYR A 288 0.23 8.08 14.74
C TYR A 288 1.16 9.31 14.73
N LEU A 289 1.06 10.17 15.76
CA LEU A 289 1.99 11.29 15.92
C LEU A 289 3.39 10.81 16.28
N ALA A 290 3.53 9.78 17.12
CA ALA A 290 4.82 9.18 17.42
C ALA A 290 5.47 8.54 16.18
N LEU A 291 4.72 7.74 15.41
CA LEU A 291 5.19 7.18 14.14
C LEU A 291 5.70 8.27 13.20
N THR A 292 4.92 9.34 13.04
CA THR A 292 5.32 10.49 12.21
C THR A 292 6.57 11.16 12.77
N PHE A 293 6.65 11.37 14.07
CA PHE A 293 7.82 11.97 14.72
C PHE A 293 9.11 11.18 14.45
N PHE A 294 9.07 9.85 14.51
CA PHE A 294 10.23 9.00 14.25
C PHE A 294 10.57 8.90 12.76
N LEU A 295 9.57 9.00 11.87
CA LEU A 295 9.81 9.14 10.42
C LEU A 295 10.60 10.41 10.07
N PHE A 296 10.51 11.46 10.90
CA PHE A 296 11.25 12.71 10.75
C PHE A 296 12.58 12.75 11.52
N GLU A 297 13.17 11.61 11.90
CA GLU A 297 14.48 11.57 12.56
C GLU A 297 15.53 12.38 11.78
N GLY A 298 16.12 13.38 12.45
CA GLY A 298 17.09 14.32 11.86
C GLY A 298 16.51 15.68 11.44
N ASN A 299 15.18 15.81 11.31
CA ASN A 299 14.52 17.12 11.12
C ASN A 299 13.93 17.63 12.44
N LEU A 300 14.77 18.30 13.23
CA LEU A 300 14.38 18.80 14.55
C LEU A 300 13.21 19.79 14.51
N ASN A 301 13.00 20.53 13.42
CA ASN A 301 11.90 21.47 13.29
C ASN A 301 10.56 20.75 13.08
N ALA A 302 10.52 19.77 12.17
CA ALA A 302 9.34 18.93 11.95
C ALA A 302 9.00 18.11 13.21
N GLN A 303 10.01 17.50 13.84
CA GLN A 303 9.85 16.78 15.10
C GLN A 303 9.31 17.69 16.23
N ARG A 304 9.83 18.91 16.36
CA ARG A 304 9.33 19.88 17.34
C ARG A 304 7.87 20.27 17.06
N TYR A 305 7.52 20.48 15.81
CA TYR A 305 6.13 20.77 15.43
C TYR A 305 5.17 19.64 15.83
N ILE A 306 5.55 18.38 15.59
CA ILE A 306 4.74 17.21 15.92
C ILE A 306 4.57 17.07 17.44
N ILE A 307 5.65 17.19 18.23
CA ILE A 307 5.54 17.08 19.69
C ILE A 307 4.76 18.24 20.32
N GLU A 308 4.77 19.43 19.71
CA GLU A 308 3.93 20.55 20.13
C GLU A 308 2.43 20.25 19.96
N ILE A 309 2.03 19.50 18.90
CA ILE A 309 0.64 19.02 18.74
C ILE A 309 0.28 18.09 19.92
N VAL A 310 1.15 17.14 20.23
CA VAL A 310 0.96 16.19 21.34
C VAL A 310 0.79 16.91 22.67
N ILE A 311 1.67 17.87 22.97
CA ILE A 311 1.60 18.67 24.20
C ILE A 311 0.30 19.50 24.25
N LYS A 312 -0.13 20.10 23.13
CA LYS A 312 -1.40 20.85 23.07
C LYS A 312 -2.60 19.98 23.40
N ILE A 313 -2.63 18.73 22.93
CA ILE A 313 -3.68 17.75 23.26
C ILE A 313 -3.62 17.41 24.75
N ILE A 314 -2.45 17.02 25.26
CA ILE A 314 -2.24 16.63 26.66
C ILE A 314 -2.65 17.71 27.64
N ARG A 315 -2.37 18.98 27.35
CA ARG A 315 -2.76 20.12 28.19
C ARG A 315 -4.28 20.26 28.35
N LYS A 316 -5.05 19.82 27.35
CA LYS A 316 -6.52 19.89 27.35
C LYS A 316 -7.18 18.63 27.89
N LEU A 317 -6.48 17.49 27.91
CA LEU A 317 -6.98 16.25 28.48
C LEU A 317 -7.20 16.38 30.00
N GLY A 318 -8.35 15.91 30.45
CA GLY A 318 -8.61 15.67 31.88
C GLY A 318 -7.88 14.41 32.35
N VAL A 319 -7.78 14.22 33.67
CA VAL A 319 -7.46 12.90 34.24
C VAL A 319 -8.79 12.19 34.44
N ALA A 320 -8.94 11.04 33.79
CA ALA A 320 -10.14 10.21 33.84
C ALA A 320 -9.75 8.73 34.06
N ASP A 321 -10.73 7.91 34.47
CA ASP A 321 -10.50 6.51 34.84
C ASP A 321 -10.13 5.59 33.65
N ASP A 322 -10.14 6.13 32.43
CA ASP A 322 -9.89 5.43 31.16
C ASP A 322 -8.45 5.59 30.64
N TYR A 323 -7.54 6.17 31.43
CA TYR A 323 -6.10 6.29 31.12
C TYR A 323 -5.76 7.04 29.83
N ILE A 324 -6.69 7.80 29.24
CA ILE A 324 -6.44 8.54 27.99
C ILE A 324 -5.24 9.50 28.15
N PHE A 325 -5.18 10.20 29.29
CA PHE A 325 -4.07 11.10 29.60
C PHE A 325 -2.74 10.35 29.68
N GLU A 326 -2.69 9.25 30.42
CA GLU A 326 -1.51 8.42 30.61
C GLU A 326 -1.03 7.79 29.30
N HIS A 327 -1.96 7.38 28.43
CA HIS A 327 -1.68 6.87 27.09
C HIS A 327 -1.00 7.93 26.21
N HIS A 328 -1.46 9.17 26.25
CA HIS A 328 -0.80 10.27 25.53
C HIS A 328 0.57 10.63 26.14
N ILE A 329 0.67 10.61 27.48
CA ILE A 329 1.90 10.91 28.20
C ILE A 329 2.99 9.89 27.88
N SER A 330 2.70 8.59 27.84
CA SER A 330 3.71 7.56 27.58
C SER A 330 4.39 7.77 26.22
N TRP A 331 3.61 8.00 25.16
CA TRP A 331 4.12 8.37 23.83
C TRP A 331 4.85 9.71 23.84
N GLY A 332 4.32 10.74 24.51
CA GLY A 332 4.96 12.06 24.62
C GLY A 332 6.33 12.02 25.29
N LEU A 333 6.46 11.26 26.38
CA LEU A 333 7.72 11.06 27.10
C LEU A 333 8.73 10.29 26.23
N LEU A 334 8.29 9.26 25.51
CA LEU A 334 9.13 8.53 24.58
C LEU A 334 9.67 9.44 23.46
N MET A 335 8.81 10.24 22.82
CA MET A 335 9.22 11.21 21.79
C MET A 335 10.20 12.26 22.33
N SER A 336 9.89 12.89 23.46
CA SER A 336 10.76 13.93 24.03
C SER A 336 12.08 13.38 24.60
N ALA A 337 12.09 12.14 25.07
CA ALA A 337 13.31 11.47 25.52
C ALA A 337 14.26 11.10 24.37
N SER A 338 13.77 11.10 23.12
CA SER A 338 14.53 10.64 21.95
C SER A 338 15.79 11.44 21.61
N HIS A 339 15.83 12.72 21.97
CA HIS A 339 16.89 13.64 21.58
C HIS A 339 17.09 14.77 22.61
N GLU A 340 18.32 15.30 22.75
CA GLU A 340 18.63 16.39 23.69
C GLU A 340 17.92 17.71 23.38
N GLY A 341 17.62 17.95 22.11
CA GLY A 341 16.89 19.12 21.66
C GLY A 341 15.44 19.24 22.17
N PHE A 342 14.90 18.18 22.80
CA PHE A 342 13.53 18.12 23.33
C PHE A 342 13.45 18.05 24.86
N SER A 343 14.53 18.38 25.57
CA SER A 343 14.56 18.29 27.04
C SER A 343 13.55 19.24 27.70
N LYS A 344 13.24 20.39 27.09
CA LYS A 344 12.20 21.31 27.57
C LYS A 344 10.81 20.67 27.50
N GLU A 345 10.51 20.03 26.38
CA GLU A 345 9.26 19.31 26.15
C GLU A 345 9.12 18.13 27.11
N TYR A 346 10.22 17.40 27.38
CA TYR A 346 10.25 16.33 28.38
C TYR A 346 9.93 16.87 29.78
N ASP A 347 10.61 17.94 30.21
CA ASP A 347 10.43 18.53 31.53
C ASP A 347 9.00 19.04 31.72
N GLU A 348 8.39 19.62 30.68
CA GLU A 348 7.00 20.03 30.72
C GLU A 348 6.05 18.85 30.92
N LEU A 349 6.19 17.77 30.14
CA LEU A 349 5.36 16.57 30.27
C LEU A 349 5.52 15.92 31.64
N LYS A 350 6.75 15.88 32.15
CA LYS A 350 7.07 15.43 33.51
C LYS A 350 6.35 16.29 34.56
N GLU A 351 6.45 17.61 34.48
CA GLU A 351 5.78 18.52 35.42
C GLU A 351 4.26 18.37 35.38
N LEU A 352 3.66 18.34 34.19
CA LEU A 352 2.22 18.16 34.00
C LEU A 352 1.72 16.86 34.63
N THR A 353 2.43 15.75 34.42
CA THR A 353 2.07 14.43 34.97
C THR A 353 2.24 14.40 36.49
N ASN A 354 3.35 14.93 36.99
CA ASN A 354 3.67 14.91 38.42
C ASN A 354 2.72 15.79 39.24
N LEU A 355 2.30 16.93 38.69
CA LEU A 355 1.27 17.79 39.30
C LEU A 355 -0.09 17.08 39.40
N ARG A 356 -0.34 16.08 38.56
CA ARG A 356 -1.56 15.27 38.54
C ARG A 356 -1.48 14.00 39.40
N GLY A 357 -0.40 13.82 40.15
CA GLY A 357 -0.22 12.69 41.07
C GLY A 357 0.64 11.55 40.52
N GLY A 358 1.20 11.70 39.30
CA GLY A 358 2.05 10.70 38.67
C GLY A 358 1.32 9.88 37.60
N ILE A 359 1.93 8.77 37.21
CA ILE A 359 1.46 7.84 36.17
C ILE A 359 1.73 6.41 36.62
N LEU A 360 0.91 5.45 36.22
CA LEU A 360 1.20 4.03 36.46
C LEU A 360 2.49 3.63 35.73
N ASN A 361 3.41 3.02 36.47
CA ASN A 361 4.68 2.52 35.91
C ASN A 361 4.48 1.56 34.73
N THR A 362 3.40 0.78 34.76
CA THR A 362 3.02 -0.15 33.69
C THR A 362 2.55 0.53 32.42
N ILE A 363 2.08 1.78 32.49
CA ILE A 363 1.68 2.57 31.31
C ILE A 363 2.85 3.43 30.82
N MET A 364 3.56 4.08 31.74
CA MET A 364 4.63 5.03 31.42
C MET A 364 5.73 4.42 30.51
N TYR A 365 6.08 3.16 30.78
CA TYR A 365 7.12 2.43 30.03
C TYR A 365 6.55 1.47 28.98
N CYS A 366 5.23 1.44 28.80
CA CYS A 366 4.57 0.55 27.85
C CYS A 366 3.60 1.33 26.95
N PRO A 367 4.10 2.21 26.06
CA PRO A 367 3.25 2.83 25.04
C PRO A 367 2.65 1.73 24.14
N THR A 368 1.31 1.71 24.01
CA THR A 368 0.55 0.75 23.19
C THR A 368 -0.03 1.44 21.95
N PHE A 369 -0.51 0.67 20.98
CA PHE A 369 -1.12 1.21 19.76
C PHE A 369 -2.47 1.88 20.01
N ILE A 370 -3.34 1.21 20.78
CA ILE A 370 -4.66 1.68 21.21
C ILE A 370 -4.63 1.90 22.72
N ASN A 371 -5.48 2.80 23.22
CA ASN A 371 -5.71 2.95 24.65
C ASN A 371 -6.57 1.79 25.21
N ASP A 372 -5.93 0.70 25.63
CA ASP A 372 -6.53 -0.47 26.28
C ASP A 372 -5.97 -0.72 27.69
N HIS A 373 -5.37 0.32 28.26
CA HIS A 373 -4.69 0.29 29.54
C HIS A 373 -5.65 -0.11 30.67
N HIS A 374 -5.14 -0.94 31.57
CA HIS A 374 -5.85 -1.36 32.77
C HIS A 374 -4.89 -1.48 33.94
N THR A 375 -5.40 -1.34 35.17
CA THR A 375 -4.58 -1.51 36.37
C THR A 375 -4.16 -2.97 36.50
N LEU A 376 -2.86 -3.24 36.44
CA LEU A 376 -2.29 -4.55 36.68
C LEU A 376 -2.02 -4.76 38.18
N PRO A 377 -1.94 -6.01 38.69
CA PRO A 377 -1.69 -6.28 40.11
C PRO A 377 -0.39 -5.69 40.67
N ASN A 378 0.59 -5.42 39.80
CA ASN A 378 1.88 -4.82 40.12
C ASN A 378 1.98 -3.34 39.69
N SER A 379 0.89 -2.74 39.21
CA SER A 379 0.87 -1.32 38.87
C SER A 379 1.05 -0.47 40.13
N SER A 380 1.93 0.51 40.04
CA SER A 380 2.12 1.52 41.07
C SER A 380 2.21 2.88 40.41
N THR A 381 1.52 3.86 41.00
CA THR A 381 1.63 5.25 40.58
C THR A 381 3.01 5.76 40.97
N ILE A 382 3.75 6.23 39.98
CA ILE A 382 5.09 6.78 40.14
C ILE A 382 5.15 8.20 39.59
N ILE A 383 6.09 8.97 40.13
CA ILE A 383 6.46 10.28 39.59
C ILE A 383 7.33 10.03 38.35
N VAL A 384 7.10 10.78 37.28
CA VAL A 384 7.93 10.74 36.07
C VAL A 384 9.37 11.12 36.44
N PRO A 385 10.35 10.23 36.21
CA PRO A 385 11.73 10.49 36.60
C PRO A 385 12.40 11.50 35.66
N ASP A 386 13.59 11.95 36.05
CA ASP A 386 14.44 12.74 35.15
C ASP A 386 14.74 11.95 33.87
N LYS A 387 14.87 12.67 32.75
CA LYS A 387 15.05 12.09 31.41
C LYS A 387 16.11 10.99 31.35
N ASN A 388 17.28 11.20 31.95
CA ASN A 388 18.35 10.20 31.95
C ASN A 388 17.95 8.90 32.67
N LYS A 389 17.23 9.03 33.80
CA LYS A 389 16.74 7.89 34.56
C LYS A 389 15.61 7.18 33.81
N TYR A 390 14.69 7.93 33.20
CA TYR A 390 13.67 7.38 32.31
C TYR A 390 14.27 6.55 31.17
N ILE A 391 15.27 7.09 30.47
CA ILE A 391 15.94 6.38 29.38
C ILE A 391 16.60 5.09 29.88
N VAL A 392 17.27 5.13 31.04
CA VAL A 392 17.91 3.95 31.63
C VAL A 392 16.87 2.88 32.01
N GLU A 393 15.78 3.26 32.68
CA GLU A 393 14.72 2.34 33.08
C GLU A 393 13.97 1.76 31.88
N LEU A 394 13.65 2.60 30.88
CA LEU A 394 13.06 2.15 29.62
C LEU A 394 13.97 1.11 28.96
N LYS A 395 15.27 1.39 28.81
CA LYS A 395 16.25 0.45 28.23
C LYS A 395 16.34 -0.89 29.00
N GLN A 396 16.20 -0.88 30.32
CA GLN A 396 16.22 -2.11 31.12
C GLN A 396 15.06 -3.05 30.77
N GLY A 397 13.87 -2.51 30.47
CA GLY A 397 12.74 -3.28 29.94
C GLY A 397 13.05 -3.98 28.61
N PHE A 398 13.98 -3.42 27.83
CA PHE A 398 14.45 -3.95 26.55
C PHE A 398 15.82 -4.63 26.64
N GLY A 399 16.26 -5.06 27.83
CA GLY A 399 17.59 -5.66 28.02
C GLY A 399 17.85 -6.95 27.23
N HIS A 400 16.83 -7.54 26.61
CA HIS A 400 16.94 -8.67 25.67
C HIS A 400 17.40 -8.26 24.27
N LEU A 401 17.39 -6.96 23.94
CA LEU A 401 17.91 -6.43 22.68
C LEU A 401 19.42 -6.19 22.81
N SER A 402 20.22 -6.86 21.97
CA SER A 402 21.68 -6.72 21.98
C SER A 402 22.13 -5.30 21.61
N ASP A 403 23.14 -4.83 22.34
CA ASP A 403 23.82 -3.52 22.30
C ASP A 403 22.94 -2.28 22.47
N ASP A 404 23.35 -1.46 23.46
CA ASP A 404 22.96 -0.10 23.82
C ASP A 404 21.86 0.54 22.93
N SER A 405 20.67 -0.06 22.96
CA SER A 405 19.63 0.18 21.97
C SER A 405 19.20 1.64 22.08
N ASN A 406 19.46 2.41 21.03
CA ASN A 406 19.06 3.81 20.97
C ASN A 406 17.54 3.89 21.22
N ILE A 407 17.09 4.86 22.01
CA ILE A 407 15.68 5.06 22.34
C ILE A 407 14.78 5.15 21.10
N ASN A 408 15.29 5.60 19.94
CA ASN A 408 14.58 5.52 18.66
C ASN A 408 14.34 4.08 18.21
N LYS A 409 15.28 3.16 18.42
CA LYS A 409 15.11 1.73 18.14
C LYS A 409 14.07 1.12 19.07
N ILE A 410 14.10 1.47 20.36
CA ILE A 410 13.07 1.03 21.32
C ILE A 410 11.71 1.57 20.89
N ALA A 411 11.61 2.85 20.55
CA ALA A 411 10.38 3.47 20.11
C ALA A 411 9.82 2.82 18.85
N VAL A 412 10.69 2.58 17.86
CA VAL A 412 10.31 1.90 16.62
C VAL A 412 9.90 0.45 16.85
N MET A 413 10.52 -0.25 17.80
CA MET A 413 10.09 -1.59 18.23
C MET A 413 8.79 -1.56 19.04
N SER A 414 8.55 -0.48 19.78
CA SER A 414 7.27 -0.21 20.47
C SER A 414 6.10 -0.01 19.53
N LEU A 415 6.41 0.28 18.27
CA LEU A 415 5.44 0.37 17.20
C LEU A 415 5.27 -0.99 16.46
N SER A 416 6.14 -1.99 16.68
CA SER A 416 6.22 -3.24 15.89
C SER A 416 5.37 -4.40 16.45
N VAL A 417 5.05 -5.36 15.57
CA VAL A 417 4.24 -6.59 15.79
C VAL A 417 4.65 -7.43 17.01
N ASP A 418 5.93 -7.38 17.39
CA ASP A 418 6.45 -8.15 18.54
C ASP A 418 6.17 -7.48 19.89
N TRP A 419 5.61 -6.27 19.87
CA TRP A 419 5.06 -5.62 21.04
C TRP A 419 3.68 -6.21 21.32
N ILE A 420 3.49 -6.65 22.57
CA ILE A 420 2.29 -7.33 23.09
C ILE A 420 1.06 -6.54 22.66
N ASP A 421 0.41 -6.99 21.59
CA ASP A 421 -1.01 -6.86 21.28
C ASP A 421 -1.30 -7.74 20.05
N GLU A 422 -2.18 -8.73 20.21
CA GLU A 422 -2.79 -9.46 19.10
C GLU A 422 -3.75 -8.49 18.37
N ILE A 423 -3.21 -7.46 17.73
CA ILE A 423 -4.01 -6.54 16.89
C ILE A 423 -4.46 -7.35 15.68
N ASP A 424 -5.76 -7.37 15.42
CA ASP A 424 -6.31 -7.95 14.19
C ASP A 424 -5.71 -7.19 12.99
N TYR A 425 -4.65 -7.74 12.38
CA TYR A 425 -3.77 -7.13 11.36
C TYR A 425 -4.47 -6.79 10.03
N HIS A 426 -5.78 -6.88 9.99
CA HIS A 426 -6.55 -6.60 8.81
C HIS A 426 -6.94 -5.12 8.84
N VAL A 427 -6.20 -4.32 8.04
CA VAL A 427 -6.54 -2.94 7.63
C VAL A 427 -5.99 -1.81 8.54
N ASN A 428 -4.68 -1.79 8.85
CA ASN A 428 -4.09 -0.57 9.43
C ASN A 428 -2.76 -0.13 8.79
N LEU A 429 -2.87 0.94 8.00
CA LEU A 429 -1.80 1.68 7.36
C LEU A 429 -0.65 2.04 8.32
N GLY A 430 -0.94 2.42 9.57
CA GLY A 430 0.05 2.86 10.56
C GLY A 430 0.97 1.74 11.06
N VAL A 431 0.40 0.58 11.40
CA VAL A 431 1.16 -0.57 11.91
C VAL A 431 2.02 -1.19 10.80
N GLU A 432 1.51 -1.23 9.58
CA GLU A 432 2.24 -1.84 8.47
C GLU A 432 3.33 -0.92 7.89
N LEU A 433 3.12 0.40 7.89
CA LEU A 433 4.17 1.39 7.59
C LEU A 433 5.20 1.52 8.72
N THR A 434 4.84 1.17 9.95
CA THR A 434 5.83 1.02 11.02
C THR A 434 6.86 -0.06 10.71
N ASN A 435 6.46 -1.19 10.13
CA ASN A 435 7.40 -2.24 9.73
C ASN A 435 8.42 -1.75 8.67
N PHE A 436 8.01 -0.78 7.85
CA PHE A 436 8.88 -0.09 6.89
C PHE A 436 9.90 0.82 7.60
N VAL A 437 9.50 1.55 8.65
CA VAL A 437 10.41 2.34 9.51
C VAL A 437 11.39 1.44 10.28
N THR A 438 10.88 0.35 10.85
CA THR A 438 11.63 -0.62 11.66
C THR A 438 12.81 -1.21 10.92
N LYS A 439 12.62 -1.68 9.69
CA LYS A 439 13.71 -2.27 8.91
C LYS A 439 14.73 -1.23 8.43
N LYS A 440 14.31 0.01 8.14
CA LYS A 440 15.22 1.04 7.64
C LYS A 440 16.15 1.61 8.71
N VAL A 441 15.62 1.94 9.89
CA VAL A 441 16.41 2.42 11.04
C VAL A 441 17.45 1.36 11.44
N LEU A 442 17.07 0.08 11.40
CA LEU A 442 17.99 -1.04 11.66
C LEU A 442 19.06 -1.20 10.54
N SER A 443 18.69 -1.07 9.27
CA SER A 443 19.62 -1.26 8.13
C SER A 443 20.60 -0.11 7.90
N THR A 444 20.20 1.13 8.18
CA THR A 444 21.02 2.33 7.89
C THR A 444 22.21 2.42 8.85
N ARG A 445 22.07 1.95 10.09
CA ARG A 445 23.16 1.93 11.09
C ARG A 445 24.05 0.69 11.03
N GLN A 446 23.57 -0.44 10.49
CA GLN A 446 24.44 -1.58 10.19
C GLN A 446 25.52 -1.18 9.17
N ASN A 447 25.18 -0.32 8.21
CA ASN A 447 26.13 0.22 7.24
C ASN A 447 27.10 1.23 7.86
N GLU A 448 26.66 2.07 8.80
CA GLU A 448 27.55 2.97 9.55
C GLU A 448 28.55 2.22 10.43
N ILE A 449 28.12 1.14 11.10
CA ILE A 449 29.00 0.26 11.91
C ILE A 449 30.01 -0.51 11.04
N ASN A 450 29.65 -0.85 9.81
CA ASN A 450 30.54 -1.55 8.87
C ASN A 450 31.51 -0.60 8.13
N THR A 451 31.36 0.72 8.30
CA THR A 451 32.19 1.75 7.63
C THR A 451 33.00 2.61 8.61
N ALA A 452 32.84 2.41 9.91
CA ALA A 452 33.67 2.96 10.98
C ALA A 452 34.64 1.89 11.50
#